data_AF-A0A254R2S1-F1
#
_entry.id   AF-A0A254R2S1-F1
#
_cell.length_a   1.000
_cell.length_b   1.000
_cell.length_c   1.000
_cell.angle_alpha   90.00
_cell.angle_beta   90.00
_cell.angle_gamma   90.00
#
_symmetry.space_group_name_H-M   'P 1'
#
loop_
_entity.id
_entity.type
_entity.pdbx_description
1 polymer ?
#
loop_
_entity_poly.entity_id
_entity_poly.type
_entity_poly.pdbx_seq_one_letter_code
_entity_poly.pdbx_strand_id
1 'polypeptide(L)'
;MAADARFEDGAEHPLNLGAMDETDLTILSALAQDAVFPATEMLWRPREHRFALLLNRFRWEDQGRDRHGAERVQAVLLAENVTSVASQGIDRNDGDTILSLLSITYTPDAEPPGGVVTLTLAGDGAIRLKVEALEVRLRDVTKPYRAPSGKAPGHGD
;
A
#
# COMPACT_ATOMS: atom_id res chain seq x y z
N MET A 1 -3.45 1.17 37.32
CA MET A 1 -3.53 2.62 37.04
C MET A 1 -3.58 2.77 35.53
N ALA A 2 -4.71 3.21 34.98
CA ALA A 2 -4.82 3.52 33.56
C ALA A 2 -4.07 4.84 33.34
N ALA A 3 -3.01 4.82 32.53
CA ALA A 3 -2.36 6.05 32.10
C ALA A 3 -3.34 6.79 31.18
N ASP A 4 -3.76 7.98 31.61
CA ASP A 4 -4.64 8.85 30.84
C ASP A 4 -3.92 9.31 29.56
N ALA A 5 -4.62 9.29 28.43
CA ALA A 5 -4.04 9.68 27.15
C ALA A 5 -3.63 11.16 27.19
N ARG A 6 -2.40 11.47 26.80
CA ARG A 6 -1.91 12.85 26.71
C ARG A 6 -2.50 13.50 25.46
N PHE A 7 -2.67 14.83 25.49
CA PHE A 7 -3.13 15.62 24.33
C PHE A 7 -2.27 15.41 23.07
N GLU A 8 -0.99 15.08 23.26
CA GLU A 8 -0.02 14.74 22.23
C GLU A 8 -0.30 13.39 21.55
N ASP A 9 -0.96 12.45 22.26
CA ASP A 9 -1.37 11.14 21.75
C ASP A 9 -2.56 11.24 20.78
N GLY A 10 -3.21 12.41 20.68
CA GLY A 10 -4.38 12.65 19.82
C GLY A 10 -4.07 13.20 18.42
N ALA A 11 -2.81 13.57 18.14
CA ALA A 11 -2.39 14.02 16.82
C ALA A 11 -1.68 12.87 16.10
N GLU A 12 -2.43 11.82 15.75
CA GLU A 12 -1.91 10.84 14.78
C GLU A 12 -1.75 11.54 13.43
N HIS A 13 -0.50 11.69 13.00
CA HIS A 13 -0.18 12.37 11.76
C HIS A 13 -0.30 11.38 10.60
N PRO A 14 -0.95 11.78 9.48
CA PRO A 14 -1.05 10.92 8.30
C PRO A 14 0.35 10.56 7.79
N LEU A 15 0.56 9.29 7.44
CA LEU A 15 1.80 8.90 6.77
C LEU A 15 1.92 9.61 5.42
N ASN A 16 3.13 10.04 5.09
CA ASN A 16 3.50 10.57 3.79
C ASN A 16 4.97 10.26 3.55
N LEU A 17 5.22 9.03 3.11
CA LEU A 17 6.56 8.46 2.96
C LEU A 17 6.85 8.22 1.48
N GLY A 18 8.13 8.28 1.12
CA GLY A 18 8.63 7.98 -0.22
C GLY A 18 9.78 6.98 -0.16
N ALA A 19 9.92 6.18 -1.20
CA ALA A 19 11.00 5.23 -1.42
C ALA A 19 11.67 5.49 -2.76
N MET A 20 12.99 5.70 -2.74
CA MET A 20 13.83 5.87 -3.93
C MET A 20 14.83 4.71 -4.10
N ASP A 21 14.90 3.82 -3.12
CA ASP A 21 15.67 2.59 -3.16
C ASP A 21 14.86 1.39 -2.60
N GLU A 22 15.43 0.20 -2.71
CA GLU A 22 14.80 -1.07 -2.29
C GLU A 22 14.61 -1.17 -0.77
N THR A 23 15.49 -0.55 0.01
CA THR A 23 15.41 -0.58 1.48
C THR A 23 14.20 0.21 1.95
N ASP A 24 14.02 1.42 1.41
CA ASP A 24 12.86 2.24 1.69
C ASP A 24 11.57 1.58 1.20
N LEU A 25 11.62 0.93 0.03
CA LEU A 25 10.47 0.23 -0.53
C LEU A 25 10.03 -0.93 0.36
N THR A 26 10.97 -1.60 1.03
CA THR A 26 10.67 -2.66 2.00
C THR A 26 9.84 -2.12 3.18
N ILE A 27 10.15 -0.91 3.66
CA ILE A 27 9.38 -0.24 4.71
C ILE A 27 7.96 0.10 4.21
N LEU A 28 7.84 0.67 3.01
CA LEU A 28 6.53 0.96 2.41
C LEU A 28 5.70 -0.31 2.19
N SER A 29 6.34 -1.40 1.75
CA SER A 29 5.70 -2.70 1.57
C SER A 29 5.11 -3.20 2.89
N ALA A 30 5.86 -3.13 3.99
CA ALA A 30 5.38 -3.54 5.31
C ALA A 30 4.20 -2.68 5.79
N LEU A 31 4.27 -1.35 5.59
CA LEU A 31 3.20 -0.42 5.98
C LEU A 31 1.92 -0.57 5.14
N ALA A 32 2.06 -1.02 3.88
CA ALA A 32 0.95 -1.24 2.96
C ALA A 32 0.46 -2.70 2.95
N GLN A 33 1.11 -3.61 3.68
CA GLN A 33 0.72 -5.02 3.74
C GLN A 33 -0.73 -5.17 4.28
N ASP A 34 -1.49 -6.08 3.67
CA ASP A 34 -2.92 -6.33 3.94
C ASP A 34 -3.84 -5.14 3.65
N ALA A 35 -3.34 -4.20 2.85
CA ALA A 35 -4.18 -3.21 2.24
C ALA A 35 -5.17 -3.87 1.27
N VAL A 36 -6.43 -3.45 1.37
CA VAL A 36 -7.49 -3.94 0.50
C VAL A 36 -8.01 -2.83 -0.42
N PHE A 37 -8.33 -3.19 -1.65
CA PHE A 37 -8.84 -2.27 -2.65
C PHE A 37 -9.65 -3.02 -3.72
N PRO A 38 -10.74 -2.44 -4.24
CA PRO A 38 -11.39 -3.00 -5.43
C PRO A 38 -10.55 -2.72 -6.68
N ALA A 39 -10.70 -3.57 -7.71
CA ALA A 39 -9.94 -3.43 -8.95
C ALA A 39 -10.11 -2.05 -9.65
N THR A 40 -11.24 -1.38 -9.39
CA THR A 40 -11.58 -0.05 -9.93
C THR A 40 -10.73 1.10 -9.38
N GLU A 41 -10.01 0.89 -8.27
CA GLU A 41 -9.21 1.94 -7.61
C GLU A 41 -7.77 2.06 -8.15
N MET A 42 -7.48 1.36 -9.25
CA MET A 42 -6.22 1.46 -9.97
C MET A 42 -6.34 2.44 -11.14
N LEU A 43 -5.44 3.43 -11.19
CA LEU A 43 -5.37 4.41 -12.28
C LEU A 43 -3.95 4.49 -12.83
N TRP A 44 -3.78 4.18 -14.12
CA TRP A 44 -2.54 4.42 -14.85
C TRP A 44 -2.69 5.61 -15.81
N ARG A 45 -1.80 6.59 -15.68
CA ARG A 45 -1.70 7.76 -16.55
C ARG A 45 -0.41 7.67 -17.36
N PRO A 46 -0.43 7.04 -18.55
CA PRO A 46 0.78 6.80 -19.34
C PRO A 46 1.47 8.10 -19.77
N ARG A 47 0.72 9.18 -20.03
CA ARG A 47 1.30 10.48 -20.41
C ARG A 47 2.02 11.19 -19.26
N GLU A 48 1.69 10.84 -18.02
CA GLU A 48 2.31 11.38 -16.81
C GLU A 48 3.36 10.41 -16.23
N HIS A 49 3.56 9.23 -16.85
CA HIS A 49 4.41 8.15 -16.34
C HIS A 49 4.05 7.76 -14.89
N ARG A 50 2.75 7.68 -14.59
CA ARG A 50 2.27 7.57 -13.21
C ARG A 50 1.24 6.48 -13.02
N PHE A 51 1.43 5.63 -12.02
CA PHE A 51 0.44 4.68 -11.54
C PHE A 51 0.00 5.07 -10.13
N ALA A 52 -1.31 5.18 -9.92
CA ALA A 52 -1.90 5.47 -8.61
C ALA A 52 -2.85 4.32 -8.21
N LEU A 53 -2.81 3.96 -6.94
CA LEU A 53 -3.68 2.99 -6.32
C LEU A 53 -4.26 3.57 -5.02
N LEU A 54 -5.58 3.69 -4.95
CA LEU A 54 -6.26 4.00 -3.69
C LEU A 54 -6.54 2.70 -2.94
N LEU A 55 -6.08 2.62 -1.70
CA LEU A 55 -6.16 1.41 -0.89
C LEU A 55 -6.55 1.72 0.55
N ASN A 56 -7.03 0.70 1.26
CA ASN A 56 -7.32 0.76 2.69
C ASN A 56 -6.29 -0.06 3.44
N ARG A 57 -5.18 0.55 3.86
CA ARG A 57 -4.12 -0.15 4.59
C ARG A 57 -4.50 -0.37 6.04
N PHE A 58 -4.03 -1.46 6.61
CA PHE A 58 -4.05 -1.66 8.05
C PHE A 58 -2.97 -0.81 8.70
N ARG A 59 -3.24 -0.24 9.87
CA ARG A 59 -2.26 0.57 10.60
C ARG A 59 -1.38 -0.33 11.47
N TRP A 60 -0.36 -0.93 10.86
CA TRP A 60 0.60 -1.78 11.55
C TRP A 60 1.46 -1.01 12.56
N GLU A 61 1.68 0.28 12.31
CA GLU A 61 2.49 1.18 13.13
C GLU A 61 1.78 1.65 14.42
N ASP A 62 0.49 1.40 14.56
CA ASP A 62 -0.31 1.84 15.70
C ASP A 62 -0.03 1.00 16.96
N GLN A 63 0.73 1.59 17.89
CA GLN A 63 1.07 0.99 19.19
C GLN A 63 -0.09 1.03 20.20
N GLY A 64 -1.14 1.82 19.93
CA GLY A 64 -2.33 1.93 20.77
C GLY A 64 -3.41 0.89 20.46
N ARG A 65 -3.19 0.04 19.45
CA ARG A 65 -4.15 -0.98 18.96
C ARG A 65 -4.81 -1.82 20.06
N ASP A 66 -4.09 -2.18 21.12
CA ASP A 66 -4.63 -2.97 22.22
C ASP A 66 -5.69 -2.21 23.05
N ARG A 67 -5.73 -0.88 22.95
CA ARG A 67 -6.65 0.00 23.67
C ARG A 67 -7.90 0.34 22.86
N HIS A 68 -7.74 0.68 21.58
CA HIS A 68 -8.85 1.16 20.72
C HIS A 68 -9.25 0.20 19.59
N GLY A 69 -8.51 -0.88 19.40
CA GLY A 69 -8.80 -1.94 18.44
C GLY A 69 -8.07 -1.77 17.11
N ALA A 70 -8.32 -2.73 16.20
CA ALA A 70 -7.79 -2.73 14.84
C ALA A 70 -8.30 -1.52 14.04
N GLU A 71 -7.39 -0.82 13.37
CA GLU A 71 -7.70 0.34 12.52
C GLU A 71 -7.19 0.20 11.09
N ARG A 72 -7.88 0.89 10.20
CA ARG A 72 -7.48 1.10 8.81
C ARG A 72 -7.48 2.59 8.50
N VAL A 73 -6.74 2.94 7.46
CA VAL A 73 -6.74 4.28 6.90
C VAL A 73 -6.74 4.17 5.38
N GLN A 74 -7.45 5.08 4.71
CA GLN A 74 -7.38 5.16 3.27
C GLN A 74 -6.10 5.89 2.87
N ALA A 75 -5.34 5.30 1.97
CA ALA A 75 -4.07 5.79 1.51
C ALA A 75 -3.93 5.67 -0.01
N VAL A 76 -3.12 6.54 -0.59
CA VAL A 76 -2.70 6.48 -1.98
C VAL A 76 -1.29 5.93 -2.05
N LEU A 77 -1.14 4.82 -2.78
CA LEU A 77 0.15 4.32 -3.24
C LEU A 77 0.38 4.88 -4.66
N LEU A 78 1.46 5.64 -4.82
CA LEU A 78 1.83 6.28 -6.08
C LEU A 78 3.16 5.73 -6.54
N ALA A 79 3.25 5.26 -7.79
CA ALA A 79 4.52 4.96 -8.45
C ALA A 79 4.72 5.95 -9.60
N GLU A 80 5.86 6.63 -9.61
CA GLU A 80 6.28 7.54 -10.67
C GLU A 80 7.20 6.81 -11.66
N ASN A 81 7.51 7.46 -12.79
CA ASN A 81 8.37 6.94 -13.86
C ASN A 81 7.87 5.62 -14.49
N VAL A 82 6.56 5.34 -14.40
CA VAL A 82 5.93 4.10 -14.87
C VAL A 82 5.68 4.15 -16.38
N THR A 83 6.41 3.34 -17.12
CA THR A 83 6.33 3.27 -18.59
C THR A 83 5.38 2.19 -19.09
N SER A 84 5.11 1.15 -18.30
CA SER A 84 4.10 0.15 -18.63
C SER A 84 3.53 -0.53 -17.40
N VAL A 85 2.28 -1.00 -17.51
CA VAL A 85 1.58 -1.73 -16.46
C VAL A 85 1.06 -3.05 -17.03
N ALA A 86 1.31 -4.15 -16.32
CA ALA A 86 0.76 -5.46 -16.60
C ALA A 86 0.10 -6.03 -15.35
N SER A 87 -0.94 -6.85 -15.52
CA SER A 87 -1.59 -7.56 -14.41
C SER A 87 -1.79 -9.03 -14.77
N GLN A 88 -1.81 -9.88 -13.75
CA GLN A 88 -2.08 -11.31 -13.82
C GLN A 88 -3.02 -11.67 -12.66
N GLY A 89 -3.93 -12.63 -12.88
CA GLY A 89 -4.83 -13.13 -11.82
C GLY A 89 -5.85 -12.10 -11.33
N ILE A 90 -6.07 -11.01 -12.08
CA ILE A 90 -7.06 -9.98 -11.79
C ILE A 90 -8.09 -9.98 -12.91
N ASP A 91 -9.35 -10.30 -12.60
CA ASP A 91 -10.44 -10.08 -13.55
C ASP A 91 -10.79 -8.59 -13.57
N ARG A 92 -10.54 -7.94 -14.70
CA ARG A 92 -10.79 -6.51 -14.88
C ARG A 92 -12.27 -6.21 -15.16
N ASN A 93 -13.07 -7.23 -15.45
CA ASN A 93 -14.51 -7.11 -15.67
C ASN A 93 -15.31 -7.25 -14.37
N ASP A 94 -14.67 -7.72 -13.29
CA ASP A 94 -15.26 -7.82 -11.97
C ASP A 94 -14.73 -6.69 -11.07
N GLY A 95 -15.34 -5.52 -11.21
CA GLY A 95 -14.97 -4.32 -10.43
C GLY A 95 -15.27 -4.44 -8.93
N ASP A 96 -16.13 -5.37 -8.52
CA ASP A 96 -16.51 -5.59 -7.13
C ASP A 96 -15.53 -6.52 -6.39
N THR A 97 -14.65 -7.20 -7.13
CA THR A 97 -13.59 -8.03 -6.54
C THR A 97 -12.66 -7.18 -5.68
N ILE A 98 -12.62 -7.52 -4.39
CA ILE A 98 -11.69 -6.93 -3.42
C ILE A 98 -10.36 -7.68 -3.49
N LEU A 99 -9.33 -6.95 -3.89
CA LEU A 99 -7.95 -7.41 -3.94
C LEU A 99 -7.25 -7.10 -2.60
N SER A 100 -6.30 -7.94 -2.20
CA SER A 100 -5.48 -7.76 -0.99
C SER A 100 -4.01 -7.71 -1.36
N LEU A 101 -3.31 -6.63 -0.99
CA LEU A 101 -1.88 -6.46 -1.21
C LEU A 101 -1.08 -7.27 -0.19
N LEU A 102 -0.19 -8.13 -0.67
CA LEU A 102 0.69 -8.95 0.17
C LEU A 102 2.10 -8.37 0.27
N SER A 103 2.62 -7.82 -0.82
CA SER A 103 3.96 -7.23 -0.84
C SER A 103 4.16 -6.28 -2.02
N ILE A 104 5.14 -5.40 -1.88
CA ILE A 104 5.67 -4.55 -2.93
C ILE A 104 7.18 -4.84 -3.03
N THR A 105 7.65 -5.28 -4.19
CA THR A 105 9.07 -5.58 -4.42
C THR A 105 9.60 -4.82 -5.63
N TYR A 106 10.90 -4.59 -5.66
CA TYR A 106 11.59 -4.01 -6.81
C TYR A 106 12.64 -4.98 -7.33
N THR A 107 12.71 -5.13 -8.65
CA THR A 107 13.76 -5.87 -9.33
C THR A 107 14.44 -4.92 -10.32
N PRO A 108 15.69 -4.51 -10.07
CA PRO A 108 16.41 -3.64 -10.98
C PRO A 108 16.68 -4.34 -12.31
N ASP A 109 16.74 -3.55 -13.38
CA ASP A 109 17.26 -4.02 -14.66
C ASP A 109 18.77 -4.29 -14.57
N ALA A 110 19.30 -5.02 -15.56
CA ALA A 110 20.74 -5.28 -15.67
C ALA A 110 21.56 -3.97 -15.75
N GLU A 111 20.97 -2.91 -16.33
CA GLU A 111 21.55 -1.57 -16.37
C GLU A 111 20.60 -0.58 -15.66
N PRO A 112 20.87 -0.21 -14.39
CA PRO A 112 20.05 0.75 -13.64
C PRO A 112 20.09 2.15 -14.29
N PRO A 113 19.11 3.03 -14.01
CA PRO A 113 18.21 3.04 -12.85
C PRO A 113 16.86 2.35 -13.03
N GLY A 114 16.57 1.78 -14.20
CA GLY A 114 15.30 1.14 -14.51
C GLY A 114 15.08 -0.19 -13.78
N GLY A 115 13.83 -0.63 -13.75
CA GLY A 115 13.47 -1.93 -13.16
C GLY A 115 11.98 -2.20 -13.19
N VAL A 116 11.55 -3.17 -12.38
CA VAL A 116 10.15 -3.58 -12.25
C VAL A 116 9.74 -3.52 -10.79
N VAL A 117 8.71 -2.73 -10.49
CA VAL A 117 8.00 -2.79 -9.20
C VAL A 117 6.86 -3.81 -9.34
N THR A 118 6.81 -4.80 -8.44
CA THR A 118 5.77 -5.83 -8.43
C THR A 118 4.93 -5.71 -7.17
N LEU A 119 3.63 -5.52 -7.34
CA LEU A 119 2.63 -5.60 -6.27
C LEU A 119 2.06 -7.03 -6.30
N THR A 120 2.37 -7.82 -5.29
CA THR A 120 1.84 -9.19 -5.14
C THR A 120 0.51 -9.13 -4.42
N LEU A 121 -0.50 -9.80 -4.95
CA LEU A 121 -1.85 -9.84 -4.39
C LEU A 121 -2.19 -11.24 -3.89
N ALA A 122 -3.10 -11.32 -2.92
CA ALA A 122 -3.70 -12.59 -2.52
C ALA A 122 -4.46 -13.23 -3.69
N GLY A 123 -4.51 -14.56 -3.72
CA GLY A 123 -5.21 -15.30 -4.78
C GLY A 123 -4.45 -15.33 -6.12
N ASP A 124 -3.12 -15.47 -6.08
CA ASP A 124 -2.24 -15.56 -7.25
C ASP A 124 -2.26 -14.35 -8.20
N GLY A 125 -2.77 -13.21 -7.71
CA GLY A 125 -2.80 -11.96 -8.44
C GLY A 125 -1.48 -11.19 -8.36
N ALA A 126 -1.14 -10.45 -9.41
CA ALA A 126 0.00 -9.55 -9.40
C ALA A 126 -0.20 -8.35 -10.33
N ILE A 127 0.39 -7.21 -9.98
CA ILE A 127 0.52 -6.04 -10.84
C ILE A 127 2.00 -5.74 -10.99
N ARG A 128 2.49 -5.65 -12.23
CA ARG A 128 3.85 -5.23 -12.52
C ARG A 128 3.86 -3.84 -13.13
N LEU A 129 4.71 -2.98 -12.60
CA LEU A 129 4.98 -1.63 -13.08
C LEU A 129 6.41 -1.61 -13.60
N LYS A 130 6.59 -1.41 -14.91
CA LYS A 130 7.91 -1.12 -15.46
C LYS A 130 8.23 0.34 -15.16
N VAL A 131 9.37 0.61 -14.54
CA VAL A 131 9.80 1.97 -14.18
C VAL A 131 11.15 2.32 -14.79
N GLU A 132 11.33 3.58 -15.17
CA GLU A 132 12.63 4.12 -15.61
C GLU A 132 13.54 4.43 -14.41
N ALA A 133 12.95 4.72 -13.24
CA ALA A 133 13.64 4.86 -11.97
C ALA A 133 12.66 4.57 -10.83
N LEU A 134 13.14 3.93 -9.75
CA LEU A 134 12.32 3.66 -8.58
C LEU A 134 11.93 4.96 -7.85
N GLU A 135 10.65 5.27 -7.85
CA GLU A 135 10.06 6.29 -6.98
C GLU A 135 8.63 5.88 -6.62
N VAL A 136 8.42 5.51 -5.35
CA VAL A 136 7.12 5.09 -4.82
C VAL A 136 6.78 5.94 -3.60
N ARG A 137 5.52 6.37 -3.46
CA ARG A 137 5.03 7.12 -2.30
C ARG A 137 3.80 6.47 -1.71
N LEU A 138 3.70 6.47 -0.39
CA LEU A 138 2.53 6.05 0.37
C LEU A 138 2.04 7.21 1.22
N ARG A 139 0.81 7.66 0.97
CA ARG A 139 0.22 8.80 1.66
C ARG A 139 -1.17 8.50 2.19
N ASP A 140 -1.38 8.70 3.48
CA ASP A 140 -2.71 8.65 4.08
C ASP A 140 -3.53 9.88 3.68
N VAL A 141 -4.79 9.65 3.30
CA VAL A 141 -5.69 10.68 2.76
C VAL A 141 -6.98 10.85 3.58
N THR A 142 -7.21 10.02 4.58
CA THR A 142 -8.34 10.13 5.53
C THR A 142 -7.87 10.12 6.97
N LYS A 143 -8.80 10.36 7.91
CA LYS A 143 -8.58 9.95 9.31
C LYS A 143 -8.62 8.41 9.40
N PRO A 144 -7.89 7.81 10.35
CA PRO A 144 -8.05 6.41 10.70
C PRO A 144 -9.49 6.08 11.10
N TYR A 145 -9.91 4.85 10.84
CA TYR A 145 -11.21 4.33 11.20
C TYR A 145 -11.08 2.88 11.69
N ARG A 146 -12.00 2.45 12.56
CA ARG A 146 -12.02 1.07 13.05
C ARG A 146 -12.18 0.09 11.90
N ALA A 147 -11.33 -0.93 11.86
CA ALA A 147 -11.41 -2.00 10.88
C ALA A 147 -12.81 -2.66 10.96
N PRO A 148 -13.53 -2.83 9.84
CA PRO A 148 -14.88 -3.41 9.86
C PRO A 148 -14.96 -4.80 10.49
N SER A 149 -13.89 -5.60 10.37
CA SER A 149 -13.78 -6.92 11.00
C SER A 149 -13.54 -6.87 12.51
N GLY A 150 -13.10 -5.74 13.04
CA GLY A 150 -12.60 -5.58 14.41
C GLY A 150 -11.32 -6.35 14.72
N LYS A 151 -10.67 -6.95 13.71
CA LYS A 151 -9.51 -7.85 13.87
C LYS A 151 -8.34 -7.39 13.01
N ALA A 152 -7.13 -7.64 13.51
CA ALA A 152 -5.92 -7.55 12.69
C ALA A 152 -5.93 -8.66 11.62
N PRO A 153 -5.31 -8.42 10.44
CA PRO A 153 -5.01 -9.47 9.49
C PRO A 153 -4.24 -10.61 10.17
N GLY A 154 -4.57 -11.86 9.80
CA GLY A 154 -3.86 -13.04 10.28
C GLY A 154 -2.83 -13.46 9.25
N HIS A 155 -1.58 -13.60 9.68
CA HIS A 155 -0.55 -14.31 8.95
C HIS A 155 -0.45 -15.67 9.60
N GLY A 156 -0.83 -16.75 8.89
CA GLY A 156 -0.66 -18.10 9.44
C GLY A 156 0.80 -18.31 9.83
N ASP A 157 1.03 -18.93 10.99
CA ASP A 157 2.36 -19.34 11.45
C ASP A 157 2.96 -20.45 10.55
#